data_AF-A0A975RR02-F1
#
_entry.id   AF-A0A975RR02-F1
#
_cell.length_a   1.000
_cell.length_b   1.000
_cell.length_c   1.000
_cell.angle_alpha   90.00
_cell.angle_beta   90.00
_cell.angle_gamma   90.00
#
_symmetry.space_group_name_H-M   'P 1'
#
loop_
_entity.id
_entity.type
_entity.pdbx_description
1 polymer ?
#
loop_
_entity_poly.entity_id
_entity_poly.type
_entity_poly.pdbx_seq_one_letter_code
_entity_poly.pdbx_strand_id
1 'polypeptide(L)' 'MNYQAFTNDSLTMMYEGIRGALAADDGRSGLGEEPRFRVRETAEWKTHAAEIEAEMLRRGMFFEVIDWSEDQATLPFE' A
#
# COMPACT_ATOMS: atom_id res chain seq x y z
N MET A 1 2.41 13.20 6.52
CA MET A 1 2.44 14.46 5.70
C MET A 1 1.14 15.25 5.92
N ASN A 2 1.00 16.48 5.41
CA ASN A 2 -0.27 17.20 5.46
C ASN A 2 -1.20 16.80 4.27
N TYR A 3 -1.84 15.64 4.36
CA TYR A 3 -2.70 15.10 3.28
C TYR A 3 -3.91 15.99 2.95
N GLN A 4 -4.36 16.79 3.91
CA GLN A 4 -5.48 17.73 3.74
C GLN A 4 -5.16 18.84 2.73
N ALA A 5 -3.89 19.18 2.54
CA ALA A 5 -3.45 20.19 1.59
C ALA A 5 -3.42 19.69 0.14
N PHE A 6 -3.44 18.38 -0.09
CA PHE A 6 -3.39 17.81 -1.44
C PHE A 6 -4.76 17.80 -2.10
N THR A 7 -4.79 17.86 -3.43
CA THR A 7 -6.01 17.67 -4.22
C THR A 7 -6.41 16.19 -4.23
N ASN A 8 -7.66 15.91 -4.62
CA ASN A 8 -8.13 14.53 -4.77
C ASN A 8 -7.25 13.77 -5.78
N ASP A 9 -6.93 14.38 -6.92
CA ASP A 9 -6.10 13.74 -7.95
C ASP A 9 -4.70 13.41 -7.44
N SER A 10 -4.08 14.31 -6.65
CA SER A 10 -2.77 14.03 -6.06
C SER A 10 -2.82 12.90 -5.03
N LEU A 11 -3.88 12.84 -4.21
CA LEU A 11 -4.09 11.70 -3.28
C LEU A 11 -4.20 10.40 -4.07
N THR A 12 -4.99 10.37 -5.15
CA THR A 12 -5.11 9.21 -6.04
C THR A 12 -3.77 8.81 -6.63
N MET A 13 -3.00 9.75 -7.17
CA MET A 13 -1.68 9.44 -7.73
C MET A 13 -0.71 8.86 -6.70
N MET A 14 -0.68 9.40 -5.48
CA MET A 14 0.16 8.87 -4.40
C MET A 14 -0.27 7.45 -4.02
N TYR A 15 -1.59 7.23 -3.88
CA TYR A 15 -2.13 5.93 -3.52
C TYR A 15 -1.89 4.86 -4.60
N GLU A 16 -2.10 5.20 -5.87
CA GLU A 16 -1.76 4.32 -6.99
C GLU A 16 -0.27 4.05 -7.10
N GLY A 17 0.59 5.00 -6.71
CA GLY A 17 2.03 4.77 -6.59
C GLY A 17 2.37 3.68 -5.58
N ILE A 18 1.71 3.67 -4.42
CA ILE A 18 1.88 2.63 -3.40
C ILE A 18 1.38 1.28 -3.94
N ARG A 19 0.20 1.26 -4.56
CA ARG A 19 -0.37 0.03 -5.17
C ARG A 19 0.53 -0.54 -6.26
N GLY A 20 1.09 0.31 -7.11
CA GLY A 20 2.02 -0.09 -8.16
C GLY A 20 3.34 -0.64 -7.61
N ALA A 21 3.88 -0.03 -6.55
CA ALA A 21 5.07 -0.55 -5.86
C ALA A 21 4.80 -1.93 -5.23
N LEU A 22 3.64 -2.09 -4.59
CA LEU A 22 3.21 -3.36 -3.99
C LEU A 22 3.05 -4.45 -5.06
N ALA A 23 2.34 -4.16 -6.14
CA ALA A 23 2.15 -5.12 -7.24
C ALA A 23 3.48 -5.54 -7.88
N ALA A 24 4.45 -4.61 -7.97
CA ALA A 24 5.79 -4.91 -8.45
C ALA A 24 6.56 -5.84 -7.49
N ASP A 25 6.39 -5.66 -6.18
CA ASP A 25 7.00 -6.53 -5.18
C ASP A 25 6.34 -7.91 -5.15
N ASP A 26 5.01 -7.98 -5.10
CA ASP A 26 4.26 -9.24 -5.09
C ASP A 26 4.56 -10.07 -6.35
N GLY A 27 4.69 -9.41 -7.51
CA GLY A 27 5.12 -10.06 -8.75
C GLY A 27 6.54 -10.64 -8.71
N ARG A 28 7.47 -10.00 -7.99
CA ARG A 28 8.85 -10.49 -7.80
C ARG A 28 8.91 -11.62 -6.78
N SER A 29 8.22 -11.47 -5.66
CA SER A 29 8.10 -12.50 -4.62
C SER A 29 7.47 -13.78 -5.18
N GLY A 30 6.46 -13.66 -6.05
CA GLY A 30 5.87 -14.81 -6.75
C GLY A 30 6.83 -15.56 -7.69
N LEU A 31 7.92 -14.93 -8.10
CA LEU A 31 9.02 -15.54 -8.88
C LEU A 31 10.17 -16.04 -7.99
N GLY A 32 10.06 -15.90 -6.67
CA GLY A 32 11.14 -16.18 -5.73
C GLY A 32 12.29 -15.16 -5.78
N GLU A 33 12.05 -14.00 -6.39
CA GLU A 33 12.99 -12.88 -6.39
C GLU A 33 12.76 -11.95 -5.20
N GLU A 34 13.82 -11.28 -4.77
CA GLU A 34 13.74 -10.25 -3.74
C GLU A 34 12.82 -9.09 -4.17
N PRO A 35 11.91 -8.63 -3.30
CA PRO A 35 11.09 -7.46 -3.55
C PRO A 35 11.97 -6.21 -3.70
N ARG A 36 11.58 -5.33 -4.62
CA ARG A 36 12.38 -4.15 -4.98
C ARG A 36 12.16 -3.00 -4.00
N PHE A 37 10.91 -2.77 -3.62
CA PHE A 37 10.49 -1.63 -2.80
C PHE A 37 10.27 -2.03 -1.33
N ARG A 38 10.11 -3.34 -1.08
CA ARG A 38 9.87 -3.94 0.23
C ARG A 38 8.65 -3.35 0.91
N VAL A 39 7.57 -3.17 0.14
CA VAL A 39 6.36 -2.45 0.58
C VAL A 39 5.72 -3.11 1.81
N ARG A 40 5.69 -4.44 1.87
CA ARG A 40 5.16 -5.19 3.02
C ARG A 40 6.10 -5.17 4.23
N GLU A 41 7.41 -5.25 3.99
CA GLU A 41 8.42 -5.33 5.05
C GLU A 41 8.70 -3.99 5.75
N THR A 42 8.42 -2.87 5.08
CA THR A 42 8.73 -1.53 5.58
C THR A 42 7.45 -0.85 6.09
N ALA A 43 7.31 -0.78 7.41
CA ALA A 43 6.08 -0.34 8.09
C ALA A 43 5.60 1.07 7.68
N GLU A 44 6.52 1.95 7.29
CA GLU A 44 6.23 3.30 6.85
C GLU A 44 5.33 3.34 5.61
N TRP A 45 5.40 2.33 4.72
CA TRP A 45 4.47 2.24 3.58
C TRP A 45 3.04 2.04 4.04
N LYS A 46 2.82 1.14 5.01
CA LYS A 46 1.49 0.86 5.57
C LYS A 46 0.93 2.08 6.29
N THR A 47 1.75 2.77 7.07
CA THR A 47 1.36 4.04 7.70
C THR A 47 1.01 5.09 6.64
N HIS A 48 1.85 5.26 5.63
CA HIS A 48 1.64 6.24 4.57
C HIS A 48 0.34 5.96 3.79
N ALA A 49 0.10 4.70 3.41
CA ALA A 49 -1.14 4.28 2.75
C ALA A 49 -2.37 4.56 3.62
N ALA A 50 -2.33 4.16 4.90
CA ALA A 50 -3.45 4.35 5.83
C ALA A 50 -3.80 5.83 6.03
N GLU A 51 -2.80 6.73 6.08
CA GLU A 51 -3.03 8.17 6.18
C GLU A 51 -3.69 8.74 4.91
N ILE A 52 -3.32 8.24 3.73
CA ILE A 52 -3.95 8.64 2.46
C ILE A 52 -5.39 8.12 2.37
N GLU A 53 -5.60 6.84 2.71
CA GLU A 53 -6.93 6.21 2.73
C GLU A 53 -7.88 6.94 3.69
N ALA A 54 -7.42 7.30 4.88
CA ALA A 54 -8.21 8.06 5.85
C ALA A 54 -8.66 9.41 5.28
N GLU A 55 -7.77 10.10 4.55
CA GLU A 55 -8.09 11.37 3.92
C GLU A 55 -9.05 11.21 2.72
N MET A 56 -8.86 10.17 1.90
CA MET A 56 -9.76 9.84 0.80
C MET A 56 -11.17 9.49 1.31
N LEU A 57 -11.27 8.69 2.38
CA LEU A 57 -12.54 8.36 3.04
C LEU A 57 -13.21 9.61 3.59
N ARG A 58 -12.46 10.48 4.27
CA ARG A 58 -12.98 11.75 4.80
C ARG A 58 -13.61 12.63 3.71
N ARG A 59 -13.10 12.53 2.48
CA ARG A 59 -13.59 13.27 1.31
C ARG A 59 -14.69 12.54 0.52
N GLY A 60 -15.04 11.31 0.91
CA GLY A 60 -16.00 10.48 0.17
C GLY A 60 -15.49 10.02 -1.19
N MET A 61 -14.17 9.87 -1.35
CA MET A 61 -13.56 9.35 -2.57
C MET A 61 -13.72 7.82 -2.63
N PHE A 62 -13.88 7.29 -3.86
CA PHE A 62 -13.86 5.86 -4.11
C PHE A 62 -12.44 5.41 -4.44
N PHE A 63 -11.98 4.35 -3.80
CA PHE A 63 -10.70 3.71 -4.05
C PHE A 63 -10.76 2.24 -3.60
N GLU A 64 -9.87 1.42 -4.12
CA GLU A 64 -9.73 0.03 -3.71
C GLU A 64 -8.71 -0.08 -2.56
N VAL A 65 -9.14 -0.61 -1.42
CA VAL A 65 -8.27 -0.78 -0.24
C VAL A 65 -7.17 -1.79 -0.55
N ILE A 66 -5.94 -1.50 -0.12
CA ILE A 66 -4.81 -2.43 -0.21
C ILE A 66 -5.02 -3.58 0.79
N ASP A 67 -4.89 -4.82 0.30
CA ASP A 67 -4.87 -6.00 1.16
C ASP A 67 -3.48 -6.22 1.76
N TRP A 68 -3.36 -5.91 3.05
CA TRP A 68 -2.14 -6.09 3.84
C TRP A 68 -2.03 -7.47 4.49
N SER A 69 -2.97 -8.40 4.26
CA SER A 69 -3.06 -9.68 4.99
C SER A 69 -2.11 -10.78 4.52
N GLU A 70 -1.52 -10.68 3.32
CA GLU A 70 -0.60 -11.72 2.82
C GLU A 70 0.67 -11.92 3.67
N ASP A 71 1.00 -11.00 4.58
CA ASP A 71 2.08 -11.16 5.57
C ASP A 71 1.78 -12.20 6.67
N GLN A 72 0.56 -12.76 6.74
CA GLN A 72 0.18 -13.76 7.75
C GLN A 72 0.13 -15.22 7.23
N ALA A 73 0.49 -15.46 5.97
CA ALA A 73 0.41 -16.80 5.38
C ALA A 73 1.74 -17.58 5.41
N THR A 74 2.34 -17.74 6.58
CA THR A 74 3.01 -19.02 6.93
C THR A 74 2.98 -19.20 8.44
N LEU A 75 1.87 -19.72 8.97
CA LEU A 75 1.91 -20.33 10.30
C LEU A 75 2.84 -21.55 10.22
N PRO A 76 3.90 -21.65 11.05
CA PRO A 76 4.70 -22.85 11.12
C PRO A 76 3.87 -23.88 11.88
N PHE A 77 3.15 -24.72 11.15
CA PHE A 77 2.65 -25.97 11.72
C PHE A 77 3.65 -27.07 11.33
N GLU A 78 4.60 -27.32 12.22
CA GLU A 78 5.18 -28.65 12.47
C GLU A 78 4.96 -29.03 13.94
#